data_AF-A0A835LFI5-F1
#
_entry.id   AF-A0A835LFI5-F1
#
_cell.length_a   1.000
_cell.length_b   1.000
_cell.length_c   1.000
_cell.angle_alpha   90.00
_cell.angle_beta   90.00
_cell.angle_gamma   90.00
#
_symmetry.space_group_name_H-M   'P 1'
#
loop_
_entity.id
_entity.type
_entity.pdbx_description
1 polymer ?
#
loop_
_entity_poly.entity_id
_entity_poly.type
_entity_poly.pdbx_seq_one_letter_code
_entity_poly.pdbx_strand_id
1 'polypeptide(L)' 'MDPEAARNARESLDLAFHMSNILDTGLDRHTLSLLIALSDLGLNPEALATLVKELRKEPPPTAAAPSVP' A
#
# COMPACT_ATOMS: atom_id res chain seq x y z
N MET A 1 -17.41 1.79 -18.85
CA MET A 1 -17.04 1.50 -17.46
C MET A 1 -18.33 1.26 -16.71
N ASP A 2 -18.55 0.05 -16.22
CA ASP A 2 -19.77 -0.28 -15.48
C ASP A 2 -19.73 0.44 -14.11
N PRO A 3 -20.72 1.32 -13.80
CA PRO A 3 -20.70 2.12 -12.57
C PRO A 3 -20.85 1.28 -11.30
N GLU A 4 -21.41 0.07 -11.42
CA GLU A 4 -21.58 -0.86 -10.31
C GLU A 4 -20.24 -1.54 -9.97
N ALA A 5 -19.48 -1.94 -11.00
CA ALA A 5 -18.14 -2.50 -10.81
C ALA A 5 -17.20 -1.52 -10.09
N ALA A 6 -17.25 -0.24 -10.43
CA ALA A 6 -16.44 0.79 -9.76
C ALA A 6 -16.84 0.99 -8.29
N ARG A 7 -18.14 0.88 -7.97
CA ARG A 7 -18.64 0.97 -6.60
C ARG A 7 -18.20 -0.25 -5.78
N ASN A 8 -18.35 -1.45 -6.34
CA ASN A 8 -17.96 -2.70 -5.68
C ASN A 8 -16.45 -2.75 -5.39
N ALA A 9 -15.61 -2.28 -6.31
CA ALA A 9 -14.16 -2.19 -6.10
C ALA A 9 -13.80 -1.25 -4.95
N ARG A 10 -14.50 -0.12 -4.83
CA ARG A 10 -14.28 0.86 -3.76
C ARG A 10 -14.71 0.34 -2.40
N GLU A 11 -15.87 -0.31 -2.32
CA GLU A 11 -16.35 -0.97 -1.10
C GLU A 11 -15.41 -2.10 -0.66
N SER A 12 -14.92 -2.89 -1.62
CA SER A 12 -13.95 -3.96 -1.36
C SER A 12 -12.63 -3.41 -0.80
N LEU A 13 -12.13 -2.31 -1.37
CA LEU A 13 -10.94 -1.62 -0.86
C LEU A 13 -11.15 -1.08 0.56
N ASP A 14 -12.32 -0.49 0.84
CA ASP A 14 -12.63 0.04 2.17
C ASP A 14 -12.73 -1.06 3.23
N LEU A 15 -13.32 -2.21 2.87
CA LEU A 15 -13.35 -3.38 3.74
C LEU A 15 -11.93 -3.92 4.00
N ALA A 16 -11.11 -4.04 2.96
CA ALA A 16 -9.71 -4.45 3.10
C ALA A 16 -8.90 -3.49 3.99
N PHE A 17 -9.13 -2.19 3.86
CA PHE A 17 -8.48 -1.18 4.70
C PHE A 17 -8.90 -1.30 6.18
N HIS A 18 -10.19 -1.55 6.45
CA HIS A 18 -10.64 -1.82 7.81
C HIS A 18 -9.96 -3.06 8.41
N MET A 19 -9.87 -4.17 7.65
CA MET A 19 -9.17 -5.38 8.11
C MET A 19 -7.70 -5.09 8.39
N SER A 20 -7.03 -4.33 7.52
CA SER A 20 -5.65 -3.88 7.69
C SER A 20 -5.42 -3.09 9.00
N ASN A 21 -6.37 -2.22 9.36
CA ASN A 21 -6.30 -1.44 10.60
C ASN A 21 -6.53 -2.30 11.84
N ILE A 22 -7.45 -3.27 11.78
CA ILE A 22 -7.69 -4.22 12.88
C ILE A 22 -6.45 -5.05 13.17
N LEU A 23 -5.72 -5.43 12.11
CA LEU A 23 -4.48 -6.20 12.20
C LEU A 23 -3.23 -5.34 12.48
N ASP A 24 -3.40 -4.03 12.65
CA ASP A 24 -2.31 -3.07 12.89
C ASP A 24 -1.13 -3.22 11.91
N THR A 25 -1.43 -3.39 10.62
CA THR A 25 -0.39 -3.54 9.59
C THR A 25 0.32 -2.21 9.30
N GLY A 26 -0.30 -1.09 9.70
CA GLY A 26 0.18 0.27 9.46
C GLY A 26 0.28 0.61 7.97
N LEU A 27 -0.58 0.03 7.12
CA LEU A 27 -0.67 0.34 5.69
C LEU A 27 -1.68 1.46 5.44
N ASP A 28 -1.29 2.46 4.68
CA ASP A 28 -2.20 3.49 4.19
C ASP A 28 -3.11 2.97 3.07
N ARG A 29 -4.29 3.59 2.90
CA ARG A 29 -5.28 3.21 1.87
C ARG A 29 -4.70 3.21 0.45
N HIS A 30 -3.76 4.11 0.16
CA HIS A 30 -3.08 4.17 -1.13
C HIS A 30 -2.16 2.96 -1.34
N THR A 31 -1.29 2.66 -0.35
CA THR A 31 -0.38 1.51 -0.39
C THR A 31 -1.14 0.20 -0.52
N LEU A 32 -2.23 0.04 0.25
CA LEU A 32 -3.08 -1.13 0.16
C LEU A 32 -3.71 -1.29 -1.23
N SER A 33 -4.21 -0.20 -1.82
CA SER A 33 -4.74 -0.22 -3.19
C SER A 33 -3.71 -0.65 -4.22
N LEU A 34 -2.46 -0.21 -4.07
CA LEU A 34 -1.36 -0.61 -4.94
C LEU A 34 -1.02 -2.09 -4.77
N LEU A 35 -0.94 -2.57 -3.53
CA LEU A 35 -0.69 -3.99 -3.23
C LEU A 35 -1.77 -4.91 -3.81
N ILE A 36 -3.03 -4.49 -3.76
CA ILE A 36 -4.14 -5.23 -4.38
C ILE A 36 -3.96 -5.28 -5.90
N ALA A 37 -3.69 -4.15 -6.55
CA ALA A 37 -3.46 -4.11 -8.00
C ALA A 37 -2.24 -4.95 -8.42
N LEU A 38 -1.17 -4.95 -7.63
CA LEU A 38 0.01 -5.78 -7.85
C LEU A 38 -0.30 -7.27 -7.67
N SER A 39 -1.14 -7.61 -6.68
CA SER A 39 -1.61 -8.98 -6.44
C SER A 39 -2.51 -9.48 -7.58
N ASP A 40 -3.37 -8.62 -8.14
CA ASP A 40 -4.20 -8.91 -9.31
C ASP A 40 -3.37 -9.19 -10.58
N LEU A 41 -2.15 -8.65 -10.66
CA LEU A 41 -1.19 -8.97 -11.74
C LEU A 41 -0.48 -10.33 -11.54
N GLY A 42 -0.81 -11.06 -10.47
CA GLY A 42 -0.23 -12.38 -10.16
C GLY A 42 1.06 -12.33 -9.33
N LEU A 43 1.39 -11.18 -8.74
CA LEU A 43 2.53 -11.08 -7.83
C LEU A 43 2.23 -11.73 -6.49
N ASN A 44 3.22 -12.41 -5.90
CA ASN A 44 3.06 -13.06 -4.60
C ASN A 44 2.89 -12.00 -3.49
N PRO A 45 1.76 -11.98 -2.74
CA PRO A 45 1.54 -11.04 -1.65
C PRO A 45 2.58 -11.15 -0.53
N GLU A 46 3.20 -12.31 -0.31
CA GLU A 46 4.26 -12.50 0.70
C GLU A 46 5.54 -11.75 0.32
N ALA A 47 5.90 -11.77 -0.97
CA ALA A 47 7.03 -11.03 -1.50
C ALA A 47 6.78 -9.52 -1.42
N LEU A 48 5.56 -9.07 -1.75
CA LEU A 48 5.14 -7.68 -1.60
C LEU A 48 5.19 -7.22 -0.14
N ALA A 49 4.74 -8.06 0.80
CA ALA A 49 4.80 -7.74 2.23
C ALA A 49 6.25 -7.59 2.72
N THR A 50 7.16 -8.41 2.21
CA THR A 50 8.61 -8.31 2.51
C THR A 50 9.16 -7.00 1.97
N LEU A 51 8.85 -6.67 0.72
CA LEU A 51 9.30 -5.43 0.08
C LEU A 51 8.79 -4.17 0.81
N VAL A 52 7.52 -4.15 1.24
CA VAL A 52 6.97 -3.04 2.03
C VAL A 52 7.68 -2.91 3.38
N LYS A 53 8.00 -4.02 4.05
CA LYS A 53 8.74 -3.99 5.33
C LYS A 53 10.15 -3.43 5.15
N GLU A 54 10.85 -3.81 4.09
CA GLU A 54 12.19 -3.30 3.80
C GLU A 54 12.16 -1.82 3.41
N LEU A 55 11.24 -1.39 2.53
CA LEU A 55 11.09 0.02 2.16
C LEU A 55 10.74 0.93 3.35
N ARG A 56 10.00 0.43 4.35
CA ARG A 56 9.71 1.18 5.58
C ARG A 56 10.89 1.28 6.54
N LYS A 57 11.88 0.38 6.42
CA LYS A 57 13.13 0.45 7.19
C LYS A 57 14.14 1.42 6.57
N GLU A 58 14.09 1.61 5.26
CA GLU A 58 14.92 2.63 4.62
C GLU A 58 14.49 4.02 5.12
N PRO A 59 15.42 4.86 5.61
CA PRO A 59 15.09 6.22 5.95
C PRO A 59 14.55 6.94 4.71
N PRO A 60 13.61 7.90 4.88
CA PRO A 60 13.19 8.73 3.75
C PRO A 60 14.44 9.30 3.08
N PRO A 61 14.47 9.38 1.72
CA PRO A 61 15.64 9.86 1.01
C PRO A 61 16.01 11.21 1.64
N THR A 62 17.15 11.21 2.32
CA THR A 62 17.63 12.37 3.06
C THR A 62 17.66 13.52 2.07
N ALA A 63 16.78 14.50 2.25
CA ALA A 63 16.87 15.75 1.55
C ALA A 63 18.24 16.30 1.93
N ALA A 64 19.17 16.25 0.99
CA ALA A 64 20.51 16.76 1.13
C ALA A 64 20.43 18.14 1.79
N ALA A 65 20.93 18.22 3.02
CA ALA A 65 21.09 19.49 3.69
C ALA A 65 21.94 20.41 2.79
N PRO A 66 21.53 21.66 2.51
CA PRO A 66 22.49 22.64 2.03
C PRO A 66 23.33 23.02 3.24
N SER A 67 24.41 22.26 3.46
CA SER A 67 25.54 22.72 4.25
C SER A 67 26.18 23.87 3.49
N VAL A 68 26.01 25.09 4.00
CA VAL A 68 26.90 26.21 3.70
C VAL A 68 27.18 26.97 5.00
N PRO A 69 28.46 27.24 5.32
CA PRO A 69 28.91 27.85 6.59
C PRO A 69 28.50 29.31 6.78
#